data_AF-A0A2E2WBN5-F1
#
_entry.id   AF-A0A2E2WBN5-F1
#
_cell.length_a   1.000
_cell.length_b   1.000
_cell.length_c   1.000
_cell.angle_alpha   90.00
_cell.angle_beta   90.00
_cell.angle_gamma   90.00
#
_symmetry.space_group_name_H-M   'P 1'
#
loop_
_entity.id
_entity.type
_entity.pdbx_description
1 polymer ?
#
loop_
_entity_poly.entity_id
_entity_poly.type
_entity_poly.pdbx_seq_one_letter_code
_entity_poly.pdbx_strand_id
1 'polypeptide(L)'
;MSNTLKRILAAQHTNESPFFKDSQGRIMELTASQGEVFTGFYQADDGTYYTESDWLDHQRTIELERIAEEEYQAEQKLLASQREARKRKQELLEAQQKKEQQKKSINGKTLLFSILIVSGVVALLVVFLPGTPTPSQSTTPDTIITDTIAVESPTEPFGNAIITGKEVRMRAQPNLQGKIITYFANEGERVLIIQAVNDTLAWARVRRDNGTEGWVFGTYVQKTD
;
A
#
# COMPACT_ATOMS: atom_id res chain seq x y z
N MET A 1 12.60 27.80 -1.20
CA MET A 1 13.10 27.45 0.14
C MET A 1 12.61 28.47 1.15
N SER A 2 11.88 28.06 2.21
CA SER A 2 11.33 29.00 3.20
C SER A 2 12.46 29.69 3.98
N ASN A 3 12.22 30.92 4.46
CA ASN A 3 13.19 31.65 5.28
C ASN A 3 13.45 30.93 6.62
N THR A 4 12.44 30.26 7.18
CA THR A 4 12.57 29.44 8.38
C THR A 4 13.53 28.27 8.16
N LEU A 5 13.42 27.55 7.04
CA LEU A 5 14.32 26.42 6.75
C LEU A 5 15.77 26.90 6.56
N LYS A 6 15.97 28.06 5.92
CA LYS A 6 17.30 28.67 5.81
C LYS A 6 17.90 29.00 7.18
N ARG A 7 17.09 29.52 8.11
CA ARG A 7 17.52 29.80 9.48
C ARG A 7 17.88 28.51 10.24
N ILE A 8 17.05 27.48 10.09
CA ILE A 8 17.31 26.16 10.70
C ILE A 8 18.65 25.61 10.21
N LEU A 9 18.89 25.59 8.89
CA LEU A 9 20.14 25.10 8.32
C LEU A 9 21.36 25.95 8.71
N ALA A 10 21.21 27.28 8.75
CA ALA A 10 22.28 28.16 9.18
C ALA A 10 22.65 27.92 10.66
N ALA A 11 21.66 27.64 11.50
CA ALA A 11 21.85 27.39 12.93
C ALA A 11 22.53 26.03 13.23
N GLN A 12 22.43 25.04 12.32
CA GLN A 12 23.06 23.72 12.52
C GLN A 12 24.59 23.80 12.70
N HIS A 13 25.23 24.84 12.15
CA HIS A 13 26.67 25.03 12.24
C HIS A 13 27.10 25.94 13.41
N THR A 14 26.14 26.33 14.26
CA THR A 14 26.38 27.23 15.38
C THR A 14 26.23 26.51 16.71
N ASN A 15 27.04 26.87 17.70
CA ASN A 15 27.04 26.22 19.01
C ASN A 15 25.80 26.57 19.87
N GLU A 16 25.04 27.58 19.46
CA GLU A 16 23.85 28.11 20.15
C GLU A 16 22.66 28.12 19.19
N SER A 17 22.25 26.95 18.70
CA SER A 17 21.04 26.82 17.88
C SER A 17 19.79 26.99 18.75
N PRO A 18 18.90 27.96 18.45
CA PRO A 18 17.60 28.05 19.11
C PRO A 18 16.64 26.95 18.66
N PHE A 19 17.01 26.17 17.63
CA PHE A 19 16.19 25.09 17.09
C PHE A 19 16.58 23.75 17.67
N PHE A 20 15.59 22.95 18.06
CA PHE A 20 15.76 21.60 18.56
C PHE A 20 14.66 20.66 18.06
N LYS A 21 14.95 19.36 18.02
CA LYS A 21 14.02 18.30 17.61
C LYS A 21 13.33 17.72 18.83
N ASP A 22 12.01 17.63 18.80
CA ASP A 22 11.24 16.96 19.86
C ASP A 22 11.14 15.43 19.65
N SER A 23 10.42 14.74 20.54
CA SER A 23 10.23 13.28 20.45
C SER A 23 9.38 12.83 19.25
N GLN A 24 8.67 13.74 18.60
CA GLN A 24 7.86 13.48 17.41
C GLN A 24 8.57 13.89 16.11
N GLY A 25 9.84 14.29 16.19
CA GLY A 25 10.61 14.75 15.05
C GLY A 25 10.30 16.19 14.61
N ARG A 26 9.50 16.95 15.36
CA ARG A 26 9.18 18.35 15.07
C ARG A 26 10.35 19.24 15.41
N ILE A 27 10.63 20.19 14.54
CA ILE A 27 11.61 21.25 14.82
C ILE A 27 10.92 22.40 15.55
N MET A 28 11.33 22.59 16.79
CA MET A 28 10.88 23.64 17.70
C MET A 28 11.93 24.75 17.77
N GLU A 29 11.49 26.01 17.87
CA GLU A 29 12.31 27.19 18.09
C GLU A 29 12.11 27.71 19.50
N LEU A 30 13.18 27.79 20.30
CA LEU A 30 13.16 28.37 21.64
C LEU A 30 13.24 29.89 21.54
N THR A 31 12.11 30.56 21.77
CA THR A 31 11.98 32.01 21.73
C THR A 31 11.87 32.58 23.15
N ALA A 32 12.62 33.65 23.45
CA ALA A 32 12.61 34.29 24.77
C ALA A 32 11.22 34.81 25.21
N SER A 33 10.34 35.14 24.26
CA SER A 33 9.01 35.72 24.52
C SER A 33 7.87 34.70 24.56
N GLN A 34 7.98 33.60 23.81
CA GLN A 34 6.88 32.64 23.60
C GLN A 34 7.23 31.21 24.00
N GLY A 35 8.46 30.97 24.48
CA GLY A 35 8.94 29.62 24.79
C GLY A 35 9.18 28.81 23.52
N GLU A 36 8.80 27.53 23.54
CA GLU A 36 9.00 26.60 22.43
C GLU A 36 7.92 26.78 21.36
N VAL A 37 8.32 27.21 20.16
CA VAL A 37 7.41 27.48 19.04
C VAL A 37 7.68 26.51 17.89
N PHE A 38 6.64 25.84 17.38
CA PHE A 38 6.78 24.93 16.26
C PHE A 38 7.09 25.68 14.95
N THR A 39 8.13 25.26 14.25
CA THR A 39 8.62 25.94 13.03
C THR A 39 7.87 25.56 11.76
N GLY A 40 7.03 24.52 11.79
CA GLY A 40 6.38 23.94 10.61
C GLY A 40 7.21 22.88 9.88
N PHE A 41 8.38 22.53 10.39
CA PHE A 41 9.28 21.55 9.80
C PHE A 41 9.48 20.35 10.71
N TYR A 42 9.66 19.19 10.09
CA TYR A 42 10.04 17.94 10.73
C TYR A 42 11.44 17.55 10.29
N GLN A 43 12.12 16.72 11.08
CA GLN A 43 13.42 16.17 10.76
C GLN A 43 13.46 14.68 11.05
N ALA A 44 13.83 13.89 10.04
CA ALA A 44 14.06 12.45 10.20
C ALA A 44 15.40 12.16 10.90
N ASP A 45 15.64 10.90 11.21
CA ASP A 45 16.85 10.48 11.94
C ASP A 45 18.12 10.53 11.10
N ASP A 46 17.97 10.55 9.77
CA ASP A 46 19.06 10.81 8.81
C ASP A 46 19.41 12.31 8.69
N GLY A 47 18.67 13.18 9.39
CA GLY A 47 18.83 14.63 9.34
C GLY A 47 18.05 15.33 8.22
N THR A 48 17.30 14.60 7.39
CA THR A 48 16.49 15.14 6.29
C THR A 48 15.30 15.91 6.83
N TYR A 49 15.04 17.08 6.26
CA TYR A 49 13.94 17.95 6.66
C TYR A 49 12.71 17.74 5.79
N TYR A 50 11.54 17.71 6.42
CA TYR A 50 10.24 17.51 5.78
C TYR A 50 9.27 18.63 6.15
N THR A 51 8.35 18.92 5.23
CA THR A 51 7.12 19.64 5.56
C THR A 51 6.15 18.68 6.28
N GLU A 52 5.06 19.18 6.86
CA GLU A 52 4.07 18.31 7.52
C GLU A 52 3.49 17.26 6.57
N SER A 53 3.13 17.63 5.33
CA SER A 53 2.60 16.68 4.34
C SER A 53 3.62 15.61 4.00
N ASP A 54 4.85 16.02 3.68
CA ASP A 54 5.90 15.08 3.27
C ASP A 54 6.32 14.19 4.44
N TRP A 55 6.29 14.71 5.67
CA TRP A 55 6.55 13.94 6.88
C TRP A 55 5.50 12.87 7.09
N LEU A 56 4.21 13.20 6.94
CA LEU A 56 3.13 12.22 7.09
C LEU A 56 3.19 11.13 6.02
N ASP A 57 3.55 11.50 4.80
CA ASP A 57 3.73 10.52 3.71
C ASP A 57 4.96 9.65 3.94
N HIS A 58 6.06 10.23 4.42
CA HIS A 58 7.25 9.49 4.83
C HIS A 58 6.94 8.48 5.96
N GLN A 59 6.24 8.93 7.01
CA GLN A 59 5.82 8.07 8.11
C GLN A 59 4.87 6.95 7.64
N ARG A 60 3.93 7.26 6.74
CA ARG A 60 3.05 6.24 6.15
C ARG A 60 3.85 5.20 5.37
N THR A 61 4.86 5.62 4.64
CA THR A 61 5.71 4.72 3.84
C THR A 61 6.49 3.77 4.73
N ILE A 62 7.11 4.28 5.80
CA ILE A 62 7.80 3.45 6.80
C ILE A 62 6.85 2.43 7.42
N GLU A 63 5.65 2.86 7.80
CA GLU A 63 4.67 1.97 8.42
C GLU A 63 4.19 0.87 7.45
N LEU A 64 3.97 1.21 6.19
CA LEU A 64 3.62 0.23 5.15
C LEU A 64 4.73 -0.79 4.93
N GLU A 65 5.98 -0.36 4.91
CA GLU A 65 7.15 -1.24 4.77
C GLU A 65 7.27 -2.19 5.97
N ARG A 66 7.08 -1.67 7.21
CA ARG A 66 7.05 -2.49 8.42
C ARG A 66 5.97 -3.57 8.36
N ILE A 67 4.75 -3.20 7.94
CA ILE A 67 3.63 -4.15 7.79
C ILE A 67 3.97 -5.20 6.73
N ALA A 68 4.48 -4.79 5.57
CA ALA A 68 4.84 -5.71 4.49
C ALA A 68 5.90 -6.73 4.94
N GLU A 69 6.91 -6.29 5.69
CA GLU A 69 7.92 -7.19 6.26
C GLU A 69 7.31 -8.16 7.28
N GLU A 70 6.44 -7.68 8.17
CA GLU A 70 5.77 -8.54 9.15
C GLU A 70 4.90 -9.62 8.49
N GLU A 71 4.14 -9.24 7.45
CA GLU A 71 3.34 -10.17 6.66
C GLU A 71 4.21 -11.22 5.96
N TYR A 72 5.31 -10.79 5.34
CA TYR A 72 6.27 -11.68 4.70
C TYR A 72 6.87 -12.68 5.70
N GLN A 73 7.28 -12.22 6.87
CA GLN A 73 7.81 -13.08 7.93
C GLN A 73 6.76 -14.07 8.45
N ALA A 74 5.50 -13.65 8.57
CA ALA A 74 4.40 -14.52 8.96
C ALA A 74 4.14 -15.61 7.90
N GLU A 75 4.17 -15.25 6.62
CA GLU A 75 4.00 -16.19 5.50
C GLU A 75 5.14 -17.22 5.48
N GLN A 76 6.39 -16.79 5.67
CA GLN A 76 7.53 -17.70 5.74
C GLN A 76 7.39 -18.71 6.89
N LYS A 77 6.99 -18.24 8.08
CA LYS A 77 6.75 -19.11 9.25
C LYS A 77 5.63 -20.11 8.97
N LEU A 78 4.55 -19.65 8.33
CA LEU A 78 3.45 -20.53 7.93
C LEU A 78 3.96 -21.61 6.97
N LEU A 79 4.69 -21.23 5.92
CA LEU A 79 5.22 -22.18 4.93
C LEU A 79 6.18 -23.18 5.57
N ALA A 80 7.04 -22.74 6.49
CA ALA A 80 7.94 -23.61 7.25
C ALA A 80 7.14 -24.62 8.08
N SER A 81 6.13 -24.18 8.82
CA SER A 81 5.26 -25.06 9.61
C SER A 81 4.50 -26.07 8.73
N GLN A 82 4.06 -25.66 7.55
CA GLN A 82 3.40 -26.55 6.59
C GLN A 82 4.37 -27.60 6.05
N ARG A 83 5.62 -27.22 5.74
CA ARG A 83 6.67 -28.16 5.31
C ARG A 83 6.97 -29.19 6.40
N GLU A 84 7.09 -28.76 7.65
CA GLU A 84 7.27 -29.66 8.78
C GLU A 84 6.08 -30.60 8.96
N ALA A 85 4.85 -30.10 8.87
CA ALA A 85 3.64 -30.91 8.97
C ALA A 85 3.56 -31.96 7.86
N ARG A 86 3.91 -31.58 6.62
CA ARG A 86 4.00 -32.51 5.48
C ARG A 86 5.07 -33.58 5.71
N LYS A 87 6.26 -33.19 6.19
CA LYS A 87 7.34 -34.13 6.52
C LYS A 87 6.89 -35.12 7.61
N ARG A 88 6.29 -34.63 8.70
CA ARG A 88 5.74 -35.49 9.77
C ARG A 88 4.67 -36.46 9.23
N LYS A 89 3.78 -35.98 8.36
CA LYS A 89 2.76 -36.83 7.73
C LYS A 89 3.38 -37.93 6.88
N GLN A 90 4.45 -37.63 6.13
CA GLN A 90 5.18 -38.61 5.35
C GLN A 90 5.88 -39.65 6.23
N GLU A 91 6.59 -39.21 7.27
CA GLU A 91 7.25 -40.12 8.23
C GLU A 91 6.24 -41.04 8.94
N LEU A 92 5.06 -40.52 9.28
CA LEU A 92 3.96 -41.32 9.84
C LEU A 92 3.46 -42.37 8.85
N LEU A 93 3.27 -42.00 7.58
CA LEU A 93 2.84 -42.93 6.53
C LEU A 93 3.87 -44.04 6.31
N GLU A 94 5.16 -43.68 6.23
CA GLU A 94 6.26 -44.63 6.08
C GLU A 94 6.37 -45.57 7.30
N ALA A 95 6.21 -45.04 8.51
CA ALA A 95 6.19 -45.84 9.73
C ALA A 95 4.99 -46.80 9.77
N GLN A 96 3.82 -46.38 9.30
CA GLN A 96 2.64 -47.25 9.15
C GLN A 96 2.89 -48.36 8.12
N GLN A 97 3.41 -48.01 6.94
CA GLN A 97 3.74 -49.00 5.91
C GLN A 97 4.77 -50.02 6.39
N LYS A 98 5.82 -49.58 7.11
CA LYS A 98 6.80 -50.50 7.72
C LYS A 98 6.16 -51.42 8.75
N LYS A 99 5.26 -50.92 9.60
CA LYS A 99 4.48 -51.75 10.55
C LYS A 99 3.60 -52.77 9.83
N GLU A 100 2.94 -52.37 8.74
CA GLU A 100 2.14 -53.28 7.91
C GLU A 100 2.98 -54.36 7.23
N GLN A 101 4.14 -53.98 6.67
CA GLN A 101 5.10 -54.92 6.08
C GLN A 101 5.62 -55.91 7.12
N GLN A 102 5.97 -55.44 8.33
CA GLN A 102 6.40 -56.31 9.43
C GLN A 102 5.30 -57.30 9.84
N LYS A 103 4.04 -56.84 9.96
CA LYS A 103 2.90 -57.72 10.28
C LYS A 103 2.65 -58.75 9.18
N LYS A 104 2.77 -58.38 7.90
CA LYS A 104 2.69 -59.32 6.77
C LYS A 104 3.87 -60.29 6.72
N SER A 105 5.08 -59.85 7.06
CA SER A 105 6.28 -60.70 7.11
C SER A 105 6.22 -61.75 8.23
N ILE A 106 5.57 -61.44 9.36
CA ILE A 106 5.33 -62.41 10.44
C ILE A 106 4.29 -63.47 10.03
N ASN A 107 3.31 -63.10 9.20
CA ASN A 107 2.28 -64.01 8.69
C ASN A 107 2.65 -64.70 7.36
N GLY A 108 3.74 -64.31 6.70
CA GLY A 108 4.07 -64.67 5.32
C GLY A 108 5.42 -65.36 5.18
N LYS A 109 5.55 -66.58 5.71
CA LYS A 109 6.51 -67.55 5.12
C LYS A 109 5.95 -68.01 3.79
N THR A 110 6.13 -67.26 2.69
CA THR A 110 6.39 -67.78 1.32
C THR A 110 6.51 -66.69 0.24
N LEU A 111 7.52 -66.89 -0.61
CA LEU A 111 7.71 -66.50 -2.00
C LEU A 111 8.30 -65.12 -2.37
N LEU A 112 9.55 -65.19 -2.86
CA LEU A 112 10.30 -64.19 -3.61
C LEU A 112 9.91 -64.24 -5.09
N PHE A 113 9.70 -63.08 -5.74
CA PHE A 113 9.95 -62.92 -7.18
C PHE A 113 10.45 -61.51 -7.49
N SER A 114 11.74 -61.44 -7.79
CA SER A 114 12.40 -60.39 -8.57
C SER A 114 12.02 -60.51 -10.04
N ILE A 115 11.81 -59.39 -10.76
CA ILE A 115 12.25 -59.18 -12.15
C ILE A 115 12.23 -57.67 -12.46
N LEU A 116 13.36 -57.22 -12.99
CA LEU A 116 13.73 -55.90 -13.50
C LEU A 116 13.55 -55.93 -15.04
N ILE A 117 12.74 -55.04 -15.62
CA ILE A 117 12.70 -54.73 -17.07
C ILE A 117 12.37 -53.23 -17.16
N VAL A 118 13.34 -52.34 -17.35
CA VAL A 118 14.04 -51.95 -18.58
C VAL A 118 13.18 -51.08 -19.53
N SER A 119 13.76 -49.91 -19.86
CA SER A 119 13.51 -49.09 -21.06
C SER A 119 12.16 -48.37 -21.13
N GLY A 120 12.07 -47.10 -21.45
CA GLY A 120 13.02 -46.20 -22.08
C GLY A 120 12.22 -45.13 -22.82
N VAL A 121 12.80 -43.93 -22.90
CA VAL A 121 12.63 -42.95 -23.99
C VAL A 121 11.20 -42.66 -24.45
N VAL A 122 10.65 -41.52 -24.00
CA VAL A 122 9.86 -40.66 -24.88
C VAL A 122 10.35 -39.23 -24.70
N ALA A 123 11.43 -38.91 -25.41
CA ALA A 123 11.71 -37.55 -25.83
C ALA A 123 10.92 -37.31 -27.11
N LEU A 124 9.83 -36.53 -27.07
CA LEU A 124 9.31 -35.83 -28.24
C LEU A 124 8.12 -34.92 -27.85
N LEU A 125 8.33 -33.62 -28.07
CA LEU A 125 7.42 -32.66 -28.72
C LEU A 125 7.39 -31.30 -28.00
N VAL A 126 8.41 -30.52 -28.33
CA VAL A 126 8.32 -29.07 -28.50
C VAL A 126 7.28 -28.81 -29.59
N VAL A 127 6.05 -28.42 -29.24
CA VAL A 127 5.10 -27.83 -30.20
C VAL A 127 4.21 -26.79 -29.51
N PHE A 128 4.54 -25.53 -29.79
CA PHE A 128 3.62 -24.38 -29.99
C PHE A 128 2.85 -23.81 -28.79
N LEU A 129 3.39 -22.71 -28.25
CA LEU A 129 2.57 -21.63 -27.68
C LEU A 129 2.04 -20.76 -28.85
N PRO A 130 0.72 -20.61 -29.05
CA PRO A 130 0.19 -19.55 -29.89
C PRO A 130 0.28 -18.21 -29.15
N GLY A 131 0.87 -17.22 -29.83
CA GLY A 131 1.21 -15.92 -29.28
C GLY A 131 -0.01 -15.06 -28.89
N THR A 132 0.20 -14.25 -27.85
CA THR A 132 -0.65 -13.10 -27.54
C THR A 132 -0.34 -11.97 -28.53
N PRO A 133 -1.33 -11.41 -29.25
CA PRO A 133 -1.13 -10.17 -29.96
C PRO A 133 -1.12 -8.99 -28.97
N THR A 134 0.07 -8.46 -28.69
CA THR A 134 0.24 -7.09 -28.18
C THR A 134 0.12 -6.14 -29.38
N PRO A 135 -0.84 -5.20 -29.41
CA PRO A 135 -0.74 -4.07 -30.32
C PRO A 135 0.37 -3.13 -29.82
N SER A 136 1.50 -3.16 -30.52
CA SER A 136 2.47 -2.05 -30.54
C SER A 136 2.13 -1.14 -31.73
N GLN A 137 1.87 0.13 -31.44
CA GLN A 137 2.21 1.27 -32.30
C GLN A 137 2.92 2.22 -31.32
N SER A 138 4.24 2.50 -31.37
CA SER A 138 5.11 2.96 -32.48
C SER A 138 4.53 4.22 -33.12
N THR A 139 5.20 5.37 -33.25
CA THR A 139 6.57 5.79 -32.92
C THR A 139 6.67 7.30 -33.21
N THR A 140 7.28 8.05 -32.30
CA THR A 140 8.25 9.16 -32.52
C THR A 140 7.85 10.48 -33.22
N PRO A 141 8.68 11.54 -33.08
CA PRO A 141 8.24 12.93 -32.93
C PRO A 141 8.64 13.79 -34.15
N ASP A 142 8.16 15.03 -34.20
CA ASP A 142 8.90 16.21 -34.69
C ASP A 142 7.98 17.45 -34.54
N THR A 143 8.25 18.37 -33.62
CA THR A 143 9.16 19.55 -33.66
C THR A 143 8.50 20.80 -34.31
N ILE A 144 8.77 21.96 -33.68
CA ILE A 144 8.56 23.40 -34.05
C ILE A 144 7.27 24.03 -33.45
N ILE A 145 7.28 24.56 -32.22
CA ILE A 145 7.78 25.85 -31.69
C ILE A 145 6.87 27.07 -31.98
N THR A 146 6.47 27.70 -30.86
CA THR A 146 6.01 29.08 -30.60
C THR A 146 4.63 29.51 -31.15
N ASP A 147 3.66 29.61 -30.23
CA ASP A 147 3.15 30.95 -29.89
C ASP A 147 2.58 30.99 -28.46
N THR A 148 2.77 32.13 -27.81
CA THR A 148 2.25 32.45 -26.49
C THR A 148 0.78 32.80 -26.63
N ILE A 149 -0.12 31.85 -26.35
CA ILE A 149 -1.53 32.13 -26.08
C ILE A 149 -1.90 31.42 -24.78
N ALA A 150 -2.44 32.18 -23.85
CA ALA A 150 -3.01 31.70 -22.60
C ALA A 150 -3.97 30.54 -22.89
N VAL A 151 -3.54 29.33 -22.56
CA VAL A 151 -4.42 28.16 -22.50
C VAL A 151 -5.15 28.26 -21.17
N GLU A 152 -6.24 29.01 -21.17
CA GLU A 152 -7.36 28.69 -20.28
C GLU A 152 -7.82 27.29 -20.68
N SER A 153 -7.21 26.28 -20.06
CA SER A 153 -7.72 24.91 -20.13
C SER A 153 -9.20 24.98 -19.74
N PRO A 154 -10.11 24.35 -20.49
CA PRO A 154 -11.48 24.27 -20.05
C PRO A 154 -11.46 23.70 -18.63
N THR A 155 -11.99 24.45 -17.67
CA THR A 155 -12.19 24.00 -16.30
C THR A 155 -13.17 22.83 -16.35
N GLU A 156 -12.67 21.63 -16.66
CA GLU A 156 -13.45 20.43 -16.47
C GLU A 156 -13.79 20.38 -14.99
N PRO A 157 -15.09 20.29 -14.65
CA PRO A 157 -15.48 20.25 -13.26
C PRO A 157 -14.79 19.05 -12.60
N PHE A 158 -13.96 19.32 -11.59
CA PHE A 158 -13.28 18.26 -10.83
C PHE A 158 -14.30 17.28 -10.28
N GLY A 159 -14.02 15.98 -10.44
CA GLY A 159 -14.81 14.92 -9.81
C GLY A 159 -15.98 14.40 -10.67
N ASN A 160 -16.32 13.14 -10.43
CA ASN A 160 -17.38 12.39 -11.12
C ASN A 160 -18.64 12.24 -10.26
N ALA A 161 -18.73 12.96 -9.15
CA ALA A 161 -19.87 12.93 -8.24
C ALA A 161 -20.08 14.26 -7.52
N ILE A 162 -21.27 14.43 -6.97
CA ILE A 162 -21.68 15.55 -6.14
C ILE A 162 -22.14 15.06 -4.76
N ILE A 163 -21.90 15.88 -3.74
CA ILE A 163 -22.47 15.68 -2.42
C ILE A 163 -23.86 16.29 -2.36
N THR A 164 -24.87 15.50 -2.02
CA THR A 164 -26.27 15.93 -2.04
C THR A 164 -26.81 16.42 -0.69
N GLY A 165 -26.02 16.30 0.38
CA GLY A 165 -26.41 16.72 1.72
C GLY A 165 -25.71 17.99 2.20
N LYS A 166 -26.28 18.61 3.25
CA LYS A 166 -25.66 19.71 4.01
C LYS A 166 -25.00 19.15 5.28
N GLU A 167 -23.89 19.76 5.68
CA GLU A 167 -23.08 19.34 6.83
C GLU A 167 -22.69 17.84 6.82
N VAL A 168 -22.46 17.28 5.64
CA VAL A 168 -22.11 15.85 5.49
C VAL A 168 -20.70 15.61 6.02
N ARG A 169 -20.53 14.62 6.89
CA ARG A 169 -19.24 14.34 7.53
C ARG A 169 -18.40 13.39 6.69
N MET A 170 -17.13 13.74 6.51
CA MET A 170 -16.11 12.86 5.95
C MET A 170 -15.27 12.25 7.07
N ARG A 171 -15.09 10.93 7.02
CA ARG A 171 -14.46 10.16 8.09
C ARG A 171 -13.22 9.42 7.62
N ALA A 172 -12.33 9.10 8.55
CA ALA A 172 -11.13 8.32 8.29
C ALA A 172 -11.42 6.83 8.00
N GLN A 173 -12.53 6.29 8.53
CA GLN A 173 -12.96 4.90 8.33
C GLN A 173 -14.42 4.84 7.86
N PRO A 174 -14.83 3.78 7.14
CA PRO A 174 -16.20 3.60 6.62
C PRO A 174 -17.17 3.12 7.71
N ASN A 175 -17.27 3.86 8.81
CA ASN A 175 -18.21 3.58 9.89
C ASN A 175 -18.53 4.86 10.69
N LEU A 176 -19.62 4.82 11.47
CA LEU A 176 -20.08 5.97 12.25
C LEU A 176 -19.17 6.35 13.42
N GLN A 177 -18.28 5.45 13.84
CA GLN A 177 -17.31 5.68 14.93
C GLN A 177 -15.98 6.24 14.41
N GLY A 178 -15.75 6.22 13.09
CA GLY A 178 -14.51 6.68 12.49
C GLY A 178 -14.30 8.17 12.72
N LYS A 179 -13.05 8.58 12.95
CA LYS A 179 -12.71 9.99 13.22
C LYS A 179 -13.22 10.89 12.09
N ILE A 180 -13.92 11.96 12.44
CA ILE A 180 -14.32 12.99 11.48
C ILE A 180 -13.07 13.78 11.11
N ILE A 181 -12.72 13.76 9.83
CA ILE A 181 -11.53 14.47 9.32
C ILE A 181 -11.91 15.83 8.74
N THR A 182 -13.13 15.97 8.21
CA THR A 182 -13.68 17.21 7.67
C THR A 182 -15.18 17.03 7.40
N TYR A 183 -15.86 18.06 6.90
CA TYR A 183 -17.27 18.02 6.53
C TYR A 183 -17.52 18.85 5.27
N PHE A 184 -18.63 18.58 4.60
CA PHE A 184 -19.15 19.31 3.45
C PHE A 184 -20.22 20.27 3.96
N ALA A 185 -19.97 21.57 3.93
CA ALA A 185 -20.91 22.55 4.50
C ALA A 185 -22.21 22.64 3.68
N ASN A 186 -22.08 22.62 2.34
CA ASN A 186 -23.18 22.80 1.41
C ASN A 186 -23.37 21.58 0.50
N GLU A 187 -24.56 21.45 -0.06
CA GLU A 187 -24.85 20.52 -1.16
C GLU A 187 -24.21 21.03 -2.47
N GLY A 188 -23.98 20.12 -3.42
CA GLY A 188 -23.43 20.42 -4.74
C GLY A 188 -21.90 20.48 -4.82
N GLU A 189 -21.18 20.28 -3.70
CA GLU A 189 -19.72 20.15 -3.74
C GLU A 189 -19.32 18.92 -4.57
N ARG A 190 -18.42 19.10 -5.52
CA ARG A 190 -17.96 18.02 -6.40
C ARG A 190 -16.80 17.25 -5.80
N VAL A 191 -16.85 15.93 -5.98
CA VAL A 191 -15.84 14.99 -5.46
C VAL A 191 -15.55 13.91 -6.49
N LEU A 192 -14.36 13.32 -6.41
CA LEU A 192 -14.01 12.13 -7.14
C LEU A 192 -14.29 10.89 -6.30
N ILE A 193 -15.11 9.97 -6.79
CA ILE A 193 -15.30 8.65 -6.18
C ILE A 193 -14.06 7.80 -6.49
N ILE A 194 -13.31 7.43 -5.45
CA ILE A 194 -12.22 6.45 -5.52
C ILE A 194 -12.77 5.04 -5.37
N GLN A 195 -13.73 4.87 -4.44
CA GLN A 195 -14.38 3.59 -4.19
C GLN A 195 -15.88 3.83 -4.04
N ALA A 196 -16.66 3.21 -4.92
CA ALA A 196 -18.11 3.30 -4.89
C ALA A 196 -18.71 2.45 -3.77
N VAL A 197 -19.93 2.80 -3.40
CA VAL A 197 -20.79 2.00 -2.51
C VAL A 197 -20.99 0.61 -3.14
N ASN A 198 -21.01 -0.42 -2.31
CA ASN A 198 -21.32 -1.79 -2.74
C ASN A 198 -22.21 -2.48 -1.71
N ASP A 199 -22.66 -3.70 -2.01
CA ASP A 199 -23.62 -4.45 -1.19
C ASP A 199 -23.12 -4.75 0.24
N THR A 200 -21.80 -4.73 0.45
CA THR A 200 -21.16 -4.99 1.74
C THR A 200 -20.71 -3.72 2.47
N LEU A 201 -20.66 -2.57 1.78
CA LEU A 201 -20.11 -1.33 2.28
C LEU A 201 -20.97 -0.13 1.84
N ALA A 202 -21.78 0.36 2.78
CA ALA A 202 -22.66 1.53 2.60
C ALA A 202 -21.91 2.88 2.52
N TRP A 203 -20.58 2.86 2.36
CA TRP A 203 -19.71 4.03 2.39
C TRP A 203 -18.95 4.15 1.08
N ALA A 204 -18.88 5.36 0.56
CA ALA A 204 -18.05 5.71 -0.59
C ALA A 204 -16.75 6.34 -0.11
N ARG A 205 -15.62 5.95 -0.70
CA ARG A 205 -14.36 6.67 -0.54
C ARG A 205 -14.27 7.74 -1.61
N VAL A 206 -14.12 8.99 -1.19
CA VAL A 206 -14.11 10.15 -2.08
C VAL A 206 -12.84 10.98 -1.88
N ARG A 207 -12.48 11.75 -2.91
CA ARG A 207 -11.38 12.71 -2.92
C ARG A 207 -11.87 14.08 -3.33
N ARG A 208 -11.42 15.11 -2.63
CA ARG A 208 -11.64 16.52 -2.98
C ARG A 208 -10.60 17.05 -3.95
N ASP A 209 -10.88 18.21 -4.52
CA ASP A 209 -10.00 18.95 -5.43
C ASP A 209 -8.64 19.25 -4.78
N ASN A 210 -8.64 19.54 -3.48
CA ASN A 210 -7.46 19.78 -2.66
C ASN A 210 -6.68 18.51 -2.28
N GLY A 211 -7.07 17.34 -2.80
CA GLY A 211 -6.43 16.05 -2.53
C GLY A 211 -6.86 15.34 -1.25
N THR A 212 -7.73 15.94 -0.42
CA THR A 212 -8.19 15.30 0.82
C THR A 212 -9.07 14.08 0.51
N GLU A 213 -8.73 12.92 1.07
CA GLU A 213 -9.48 11.69 0.92
C GLU A 213 -10.18 11.27 2.20
N GLY A 214 -11.34 10.62 2.05
CA GLY A 214 -12.02 10.01 3.18
C GLY A 214 -13.31 9.31 2.80
N TRP A 215 -14.01 8.85 3.82
CA TRP A 215 -15.24 8.07 3.71
C TRP A 215 -16.45 8.94 3.97
N VAL A 216 -17.39 8.89 3.04
CA VAL A 216 -18.70 9.55 3.13
C VAL A 216 -19.78 8.48 3.03
N PHE A 217 -20.87 8.68 3.76
CA PHE A 217 -21.99 7.75 3.69
C PHE A 217 -22.62 7.79 2.29
N GLY A 218 -22.81 6.63 1.68
CA GLY A 218 -23.12 6.49 0.26
C GLY A 218 -24.39 7.22 -0.19
N THR A 219 -25.37 7.33 0.69
CA THR A 219 -26.64 8.03 0.42
C THR A 219 -26.46 9.51 0.08
N TYR A 220 -25.34 10.14 0.49
CA TYR A 220 -25.04 11.54 0.22
C TYR A 220 -24.12 11.76 -0.98
N VAL A 221 -23.78 10.70 -1.72
CA VAL A 221 -22.88 10.78 -2.88
C VAL A 221 -23.66 10.39 -4.13
N GLN A 222 -23.85 11.34 -5.03
CA GLN A 222 -24.51 11.10 -6.31
C GLN A 222 -23.50 11.18 -7.45
N LYS A 223 -23.37 10.11 -8.21
CA LYS A 223 -22.54 10.10 -9.42
C LYS A 223 -23.16 11.04 -10.46
N THR A 224 -22.33 11.89 -11.05
CA THR A 224 -22.70 12.70 -12.22
C THR A 224 -22.14 11.97 -13.45
N ASP A 225 -23.04 11.38 -14.23
CA ASP A 225 -22.74 10.76 -15.52
C ASP A 225 -22.56 11.79 -16.63
#